data_AF-A0A1Q5K6W2-F1
#
_entry.id   AF-A0A1Q5K6W2-F1
#
_cell.length_a   1.000
_cell.length_b   1.000
_cell.length_c   1.000
_cell.angle_alpha   90.00
_cell.angle_beta   90.00
_cell.angle_gamma   90.00
#
_symmetry.space_group_name_H-M   'P 1'
#
loop_
_entity.id
_entity.type
_entity.pdbx_description
1 polymer ?
#
loop_
_entity_poly.entity_id
_entity_poly.type
_entity_poly.pdbx_seq_one_letter_code
_entity_poly.pdbx_strand_id
1 'polypeptide(L)'
;MPARTTFPDRDEVLGQAIPFDRARWLPLLPGPDWWPAELDACPTAAGRPRVDRRTVFGIARRSDTAEGRRHLLTAALVWGTGTKARTVARRARIFAENSAGDIDARLEAALGVLREEGAVAAYYTFNNDSRIKFLGPAFFSKVLYFAGHEQCVGAWRPLILDRYVALALRAADTGEKWHTSGWTTPCYGRYLSLVHDHARRVGVLPDQVEAALFAYGRRLA
;
A
#
# COMPACT_ATOMS: atom_id res chain seq x y z
N MET A 1 -5.00 -1.95 -21.31
CA MET A 1 -4.60 -3.13 -20.52
C MET A 1 -3.91 -4.12 -21.45
N PRO A 2 -2.80 -4.77 -21.04
CA PRO A 2 -2.04 -5.64 -21.93
C PRO A 2 -2.93 -6.75 -22.49
N ALA A 3 -2.86 -7.00 -23.80
CA ALA A 3 -3.80 -7.83 -24.56
C ALA A 3 -3.83 -9.34 -24.17
N ARG A 4 -2.99 -9.77 -23.23
CA ARG A 4 -2.91 -11.15 -22.71
C ARG A 4 -2.56 -11.19 -21.21
N THR A 5 -3.25 -10.38 -20.42
CA THR A 5 -3.01 -10.35 -18.97
C THR A 5 -3.71 -11.54 -18.32
N THR A 6 -2.95 -12.55 -17.88
CA THR A 6 -3.43 -13.53 -16.90
C THR A 6 -3.58 -12.83 -15.55
N PHE A 7 -4.75 -12.95 -14.94
CA PHE A 7 -5.01 -12.40 -13.61
C PHE A 7 -4.73 -13.47 -12.56
N PRO A 8 -3.96 -13.16 -11.50
CA PRO A 8 -3.84 -14.06 -10.37
C PRO A 8 -5.21 -14.26 -9.74
N ASP A 9 -5.46 -15.44 -9.18
CA ASP A 9 -6.65 -15.66 -8.38
C ASP A 9 -6.60 -14.86 -7.05
N ARG A 10 -7.71 -14.85 -6.32
CA ARG A 10 -7.78 -14.10 -5.05
C ARG A 10 -6.77 -14.62 -4.02
N ASP A 11 -6.54 -15.92 -3.96
CA ASP A 11 -5.65 -16.50 -2.97
C ASP A 11 -4.18 -16.20 -3.27
N GLU A 12 -3.81 -16.13 -4.55
CA GLU A 12 -2.52 -15.67 -5.03
C GLU A 12 -2.28 -14.19 -4.73
N VAL A 13 -3.30 -13.33 -4.94
CA VAL A 13 -3.21 -11.90 -4.55
C VAL A 13 -2.99 -11.78 -3.05
N LEU A 14 -3.81 -12.45 -2.26
CA LEU A 14 -3.74 -12.40 -0.80
C LEU A 14 -2.43 -13.01 -0.26
N GLY A 15 -1.90 -14.03 -0.94
CA GLY A 15 -0.65 -14.70 -0.61
C GLY A 15 0.61 -14.00 -1.13
N GLN A 16 0.49 -12.81 -1.74
CA GLN A 16 1.63 -12.04 -2.23
C GLN A 16 2.57 -11.63 -1.08
N ALA A 17 3.61 -12.44 -0.86
CA ALA A 17 4.50 -12.33 0.30
C ALA A 17 5.85 -11.67 -0.01
N ILE A 18 6.23 -10.68 0.80
CA ILE A 18 7.50 -9.93 0.67
C ILE A 18 8.41 -10.28 1.85
N PRO A 19 9.69 -10.62 1.62
CA PRO A 19 10.61 -10.91 2.71
C PRO A 19 11.00 -9.61 3.42
N PHE A 20 11.16 -9.68 4.74
CA PHE A 20 11.65 -8.56 5.53
C PHE A 20 12.73 -8.99 6.53
N ASP A 21 13.34 -8.02 7.18
CA ASP A 21 14.38 -8.23 8.19
C ASP A 21 13.98 -7.44 9.45
N ARG A 22 13.49 -8.17 10.45
CA ARG A 22 13.04 -7.62 11.73
C ARG A 22 14.11 -6.78 12.43
N ALA A 23 15.34 -7.28 12.45
CA ALA A 23 16.45 -6.64 13.15
C ALA A 23 16.80 -5.26 12.55
N ARG A 24 16.45 -5.03 11.28
CA ARG A 24 16.63 -3.74 10.61
C ARG A 24 15.52 -2.73 10.90
N TRP A 25 14.33 -3.19 11.28
CA TRP A 25 13.19 -2.32 11.56
C TRP A 25 13.16 -1.85 13.01
N LEU A 26 13.33 -2.76 13.97
CA LEU A 26 13.14 -2.46 15.39
C LEU A 26 13.92 -1.25 15.90
N PRO A 27 15.22 -1.08 15.59
CA PRO A 27 15.99 0.07 16.10
C PRO A 27 15.55 1.42 15.52
N LEU A 28 14.71 1.41 14.48
CA LEU A 28 14.27 2.61 13.76
C LEU A 28 12.83 3.02 14.11
N LEU A 29 12.14 2.25 14.94
CA LEU A 29 10.78 2.56 15.38
C LEU A 29 10.81 3.55 16.56
N PRO A 30 9.77 4.39 16.73
CA PRO A 30 9.68 5.31 17.88
C PRO A 30 9.60 4.60 19.24
N GLY A 31 9.03 3.39 19.27
CA GLY A 31 8.84 2.59 20.48
C GLY A 31 8.48 1.14 20.14
N PRO A 32 8.56 0.21 21.12
CA PRO A 32 8.25 -1.20 20.92
C PRO A 32 6.78 -1.44 20.54
N ASP A 33 5.87 -0.55 20.96
CA ASP A 33 4.43 -0.57 20.66
C ASP A 33 4.11 -0.30 19.18
N TRP A 34 5.08 0.11 18.37
CA TRP A 34 4.89 0.31 16.92
C TRP A 34 5.04 -0.97 16.09
N TRP A 35 5.54 -2.05 16.69
CA TRP A 35 5.75 -3.32 16.01
C TRP A 35 4.56 -4.28 16.22
N PRO A 36 3.81 -4.63 15.17
CA PRO A 36 2.76 -5.63 15.28
C PRO A 36 3.35 -7.04 15.46
N ALA A 37 2.91 -7.75 16.51
CA ALA A 37 3.38 -9.08 16.85
C ALA A 37 3.13 -10.13 15.75
N GLU A 38 2.14 -9.91 14.88
CA GLU A 38 1.85 -10.81 13.75
C GLU A 38 3.01 -10.88 12.75
N LEU A 39 3.86 -9.85 12.68
CA LEU A 39 5.07 -9.93 11.86
C LEU A 39 6.07 -10.95 12.41
N ASP A 40 6.13 -11.14 13.73
CA ASP A 40 7.01 -12.16 14.34
C ASP A 40 6.51 -13.59 14.07
N ALA A 41 5.21 -13.74 13.81
CA ALA A 41 4.58 -15.01 13.44
C ALA A 41 4.60 -15.31 11.93
N CYS A 42 5.15 -14.42 11.10
CA CYS A 42 5.18 -14.62 9.65
C CYS A 42 5.96 -15.89 9.25
N PRO A 43 5.43 -16.69 8.30
CA PRO A 43 6.14 -17.84 7.77
C PRO A 43 7.52 -17.48 7.21
N THR A 44 8.48 -18.36 7.42
CA THR A 44 9.84 -18.22 6.90
C THR A 44 10.01 -19.01 5.61
N ALA A 45 10.56 -18.37 4.58
CA ALA A 45 10.97 -19.04 3.35
C ALA A 45 12.33 -18.51 2.88
N ALA A 46 13.21 -19.42 2.46
CA ALA A 46 14.62 -19.12 2.13
C ALA A 46 15.34 -18.34 3.25
N GLY A 47 15.12 -18.75 4.51
CA GLY A 47 15.78 -18.21 5.70
C GLY A 47 15.34 -16.80 6.09
N ARG A 48 14.23 -16.28 5.56
CA ARG A 48 13.68 -14.98 5.95
C ARG A 48 12.17 -15.04 6.20
N PRO A 49 11.66 -14.32 7.22
CA PRO A 49 10.22 -14.16 7.39
C PRO A 49 9.65 -13.37 6.21
N ARG A 50 8.43 -13.73 5.81
CA ARG A 50 7.72 -13.08 4.70
C ARG A 50 6.32 -12.71 5.14
N VAL A 51 6.01 -11.43 4.97
CA VAL A 51 4.67 -10.90 5.26
C VAL A 51 3.86 -10.90 3.97
N ASP A 52 2.66 -11.48 4.00
CA ASP A 52 1.71 -11.47 2.88
C ASP A 52 0.60 -10.43 3.08
N ARG A 53 -0.31 -10.28 2.11
CA ARG A 53 -1.41 -9.33 2.25
C ARG A 53 -2.39 -9.76 3.34
N ARG A 54 -2.62 -11.07 3.55
CA ARG A 54 -3.53 -11.57 4.60
C ARG A 54 -3.08 -11.11 5.99
N THR A 55 -1.79 -11.23 6.30
CA THR A 55 -1.23 -10.75 7.57
C THR A 55 -1.46 -9.24 7.72
N VAL A 56 -1.16 -8.44 6.69
CA VAL A 56 -1.34 -6.98 6.79
C VAL A 56 -2.82 -6.59 6.92
N PHE A 57 -3.73 -7.28 6.23
CA PHE A 57 -5.17 -7.09 6.42
C PHE A 57 -5.61 -7.43 7.84
N GLY A 58 -5.10 -8.53 8.43
CA GLY A 58 -5.36 -8.89 9.82
C GLY A 58 -4.96 -7.79 10.80
N ILE A 59 -3.79 -7.17 10.58
CA ILE A 59 -3.31 -6.02 11.34
C ILE A 59 -4.21 -4.79 11.11
N ALA A 60 -4.60 -4.52 9.87
CA ALA A 60 -5.38 -3.34 9.48
C ALA A 60 -6.77 -3.28 10.13
N ARG A 61 -7.35 -4.42 10.51
CA ARG A 61 -8.68 -4.48 11.16
C ARG A 61 -8.75 -3.75 12.51
N ARG A 62 -7.61 -3.47 13.14
CA ARG A 62 -7.53 -2.71 14.42
C ARG A 62 -7.24 -1.22 14.23
N SER A 63 -7.31 -0.72 13.00
CA SER A 63 -6.94 0.67 12.66
C SER A 63 -7.94 1.75 13.14
N ASP A 64 -8.96 1.36 13.90
CA ASP A 64 -9.85 2.23 14.67
C ASP A 64 -9.17 2.85 15.90
N THR A 65 -8.13 2.20 16.43
CA THR A 65 -7.30 2.73 17.53
C THR A 65 -6.01 3.39 17.04
N ALA A 66 -5.41 4.27 17.84
CA ALA A 66 -4.12 4.88 17.51
C ALA A 66 -3.02 3.82 17.33
N GLU A 67 -2.93 2.85 18.26
CA GLU A 67 -1.97 1.75 18.17
C GLU A 67 -2.16 0.92 16.88
N GLY A 68 -3.39 0.55 16.54
CA GLY A 68 -3.62 -0.21 15.31
C GLY A 68 -3.34 0.59 14.04
N ARG A 69 -3.50 1.93 14.05
CA ARG A 69 -3.03 2.80 12.94
C ARG A 69 -1.51 2.77 12.80
N ARG A 70 -0.78 2.81 13.91
CA ARG A 70 0.69 2.67 13.93
C ARG A 70 1.10 1.30 13.39
N HIS A 71 0.47 0.23 13.85
CA HIS A 71 0.72 -1.13 13.39
C HIS A 71 0.46 -1.29 11.90
N LEU A 72 -0.64 -0.73 11.40
CA LEU A 72 -0.95 -0.70 9.97
C LEU A 72 0.14 0.03 9.17
N LEU A 73 0.55 1.22 9.61
CA LEU A 73 1.62 1.97 8.95
C LEU A 73 2.92 1.14 8.92
N THR A 74 3.34 0.58 10.06
CA THR A 74 4.53 -0.28 10.16
C THR A 74 4.42 -1.49 9.22
N ALA A 75 3.31 -2.23 9.26
CA ALA A 75 3.10 -3.41 8.43
C ALA A 75 3.11 -3.08 6.92
N ALA A 76 2.48 -1.99 6.51
CA ALA A 76 2.49 -1.53 5.12
C ALA A 76 3.89 -1.11 4.66
N LEU A 77 4.67 -0.47 5.54
CA LEU A 77 6.08 -0.13 5.28
C LEU A 77 6.95 -1.39 5.14
N VAL A 78 6.81 -2.35 6.06
CA VAL A 78 7.54 -3.63 6.04
C VAL A 78 7.23 -4.40 4.74
N TRP A 79 5.94 -4.57 4.43
CA TRP A 79 5.49 -5.26 3.22
C TRP A 79 5.96 -4.55 1.94
N GLY A 80 5.96 -3.22 1.90
CA GLY A 80 6.36 -2.45 0.71
C GLY A 80 7.87 -2.27 0.49
N THR A 81 8.74 -2.70 1.41
CA THR A 81 10.17 -2.33 1.42
C THR A 81 11.12 -3.44 0.99
N GLY A 82 10.87 -4.68 1.44
CA GLY A 82 11.83 -5.77 1.30
C GLY A 82 12.93 -5.73 2.37
N THR A 83 14.06 -6.38 2.09
CA THR A 83 15.10 -6.64 3.11
C THR A 83 16.26 -5.66 3.12
N LYS A 84 16.54 -4.92 2.04
CA LYS A 84 17.79 -4.14 1.89
C LYS A 84 17.91 -3.02 2.94
N ALA A 85 18.99 -3.02 3.73
CA ALA A 85 19.22 -2.06 4.82
C ALA A 85 19.06 -0.58 4.39
N ARG A 86 19.69 -0.17 3.29
CA ARG A 86 19.55 1.20 2.74
C ARG A 86 18.09 1.56 2.42
N THR A 87 17.29 0.59 1.97
CA THR A 87 15.88 0.84 1.65
C THR A 87 15.06 0.93 2.94
N VAL A 88 15.29 0.05 3.91
CA VAL A 88 14.68 0.11 5.25
C VAL A 88 14.96 1.45 5.92
N ALA A 89 16.23 1.84 6.04
CA ALA A 89 16.63 3.13 6.63
C ALA A 89 15.95 4.33 5.93
N ARG A 90 15.89 4.32 4.59
CA ARG A 90 15.20 5.37 3.83
C ARG A 90 13.71 5.45 4.14
N ARG A 91 13.03 4.32 4.36
CA ARG A 91 11.59 4.28 4.68
C ARG A 91 11.32 4.63 6.14
N ALA A 92 12.18 4.18 7.05
CA ALA A 92 12.06 4.49 8.46
C ALA A 92 12.35 5.97 8.82
N ARG A 93 12.87 6.78 7.88
CA ARG A 93 12.99 8.24 8.06
C ARG A 93 11.67 8.91 8.49
N ILE A 94 10.53 8.31 8.17
CA ILE A 94 9.22 8.78 8.65
C ILE A 94 9.23 8.93 10.19
N PHE A 95 9.80 7.96 10.90
CA PHE A 95 9.80 7.94 12.37
C PHE A 95 10.79 8.93 13.00
N ALA A 96 11.89 9.24 12.31
CA ALA A 96 12.89 10.19 12.80
C ALA A 96 12.52 11.66 12.52
N GLU A 97 11.61 11.90 11.57
CA GLU A 97 11.37 13.23 10.99
C GLU A 97 9.95 13.74 11.22
N ASN A 98 9.15 12.98 11.97
CA ASN A 98 7.82 13.35 12.42
C ASN A 98 7.67 12.85 13.87
N SER A 99 6.97 13.59 14.73
CA SER A 99 6.66 13.08 16.07
C SER A 99 5.62 11.95 16.00
N ALA A 100 5.59 11.08 17.02
CA ALA A 100 4.59 10.02 17.11
C ALA A 100 3.16 10.60 17.06
N GLY A 101 2.90 11.68 17.81
CA GLY A 101 1.61 12.38 17.82
C GLY A 101 1.22 12.97 16.47
N ASP A 102 2.16 13.53 15.71
CA ASP A 102 1.90 14.04 14.35
C ASP A 102 1.52 12.91 13.39
N ILE A 103 2.20 11.76 13.49
CA ILE A 103 1.89 10.59 12.68
C ILE A 103 0.48 10.10 13.01
N ASP A 104 0.15 9.97 14.29
CA ASP A 104 -1.18 9.50 14.73
C ASP A 104 -2.29 10.41 14.23
N ALA A 105 -2.16 11.73 14.43
CA ALA A 105 -3.16 12.70 14.00
C ALA A 105 -3.39 12.68 12.48
N ARG A 106 -2.30 12.56 11.70
CA ARG A 106 -2.37 12.51 10.23
C ARG A 106 -2.95 11.20 9.71
N LEU A 107 -2.62 10.07 10.34
CA LEU A 107 -3.22 8.77 10.03
C LEU A 107 -4.72 8.77 10.36
N GLU A 108 -5.09 9.31 11.52
CA GLU A 108 -6.48 9.42 11.94
C GLU A 108 -7.30 10.25 10.97
N ALA A 109 -6.81 11.44 10.60
CA ALA A 109 -7.48 12.31 9.63
C ALA A 109 -7.69 11.62 8.28
N ALA A 110 -6.64 11.07 7.67
CA ALA A 110 -6.75 10.44 6.36
C ALA A 110 -7.58 9.15 6.36
N LEU A 111 -7.51 8.34 7.42
CA LEU A 111 -8.32 7.13 7.55
C LEU A 111 -9.78 7.42 7.93
N GLY A 112 -10.04 8.54 8.62
CA GLY A 112 -11.39 9.09 8.80
C GLY A 112 -12.02 9.44 7.45
N VAL A 113 -11.33 10.26 6.66
CA VAL A 113 -11.78 10.61 5.29
C VAL A 113 -11.96 9.35 4.42
N LEU A 114 -11.10 8.33 4.56
CA LEU A 114 -11.28 7.07 3.84
C LEU A 114 -12.62 6.38 4.16
N ARG A 115 -13.03 6.40 5.43
CA ARG A 115 -14.30 5.80 5.87
C ARG A 115 -15.51 6.63 5.48
N GLU A 116 -15.38 7.95 5.41
CA GLU A 116 -16.51 8.88 5.23
C GLU A 116 -16.71 9.33 3.77
N GLU A 117 -15.62 9.53 3.04
CA GLU A 117 -15.62 10.13 1.69
C GLU A 117 -14.98 9.21 0.62
N GLY A 118 -14.25 8.19 1.04
CA GLY A 118 -13.69 7.16 0.18
C GLY A 118 -12.26 7.42 -0.32
N ALA A 119 -11.78 6.52 -1.18
CA ALA A 119 -10.36 6.38 -1.49
C ALA A 119 -9.69 7.61 -2.12
N VAL A 120 -10.39 8.35 -2.98
CA VAL A 120 -9.82 9.51 -3.69
C VAL A 120 -9.65 10.71 -2.77
N ALA A 121 -10.64 10.97 -1.92
CA ALA A 121 -10.56 12.01 -0.89
C ALA A 121 -9.44 11.70 0.11
N ALA A 122 -9.36 10.46 0.60
CA ALA A 122 -8.29 10.06 1.51
C ALA A 122 -6.89 10.15 0.89
N TYR A 123 -6.77 9.85 -0.41
CA TYR A 123 -5.53 10.08 -1.16
C TYR A 123 -5.17 11.56 -1.19
N TYR A 124 -6.14 12.44 -1.44
CA TYR A 124 -5.93 13.89 -1.39
C TYR A 124 -5.44 14.33 -0.01
N THR A 125 -6.07 13.87 1.05
CA THR A 125 -5.69 14.17 2.44
C THR A 125 -4.24 13.76 2.72
N PHE A 126 -3.81 12.55 2.33
CA PHE A 126 -2.41 12.14 2.50
C PHE A 126 -1.42 12.91 1.61
N ASN A 127 -1.85 13.33 0.42
CA ASN A 127 -0.97 14.00 -0.52
C ASN A 127 -0.82 15.51 -0.24
N ASN A 128 -1.75 16.10 0.51
CA ASN A 128 -1.81 17.53 0.79
C ASN A 128 -1.91 17.79 2.31
N ASP A 129 -3.13 17.82 2.85
CA ASP A 129 -3.43 18.40 4.17
C ASP A 129 -2.77 17.66 5.34
N SER A 130 -2.81 16.32 5.29
CA SER A 130 -2.26 15.42 6.32
C SER A 130 -1.01 14.69 5.84
N ARG A 131 -0.17 15.37 5.04
CA ARG A 131 1.08 14.79 4.54
C ARG A 131 2.05 14.40 5.65
N ILE A 132 2.41 13.12 5.74
CA ILE A 132 3.49 12.64 6.62
C ILE A 132 4.82 12.76 5.87
N LYS A 133 5.81 13.45 6.45
CA LYS A 133 7.11 13.65 5.79
C LYS A 133 7.78 12.29 5.54
N PHE A 134 8.31 12.10 4.32
CA PHE A 134 8.88 10.84 3.80
C PHE A 134 7.90 9.69 3.52
N LEU A 135 6.60 9.85 3.80
CA LEU A 135 5.57 8.91 3.37
C LEU A 135 5.06 9.31 1.97
N GLY A 136 5.69 8.75 0.94
CA GLY A 136 5.30 9.02 -0.45
C GLY A 136 4.06 8.24 -0.90
N PRO A 137 3.48 8.59 -2.08
CA PRO A 137 2.23 8.05 -2.57
C PRO A 137 2.23 6.54 -2.81
N ALA A 138 3.38 5.95 -3.13
CA ALA A 138 3.49 4.49 -3.24
C ALA A 138 3.26 3.75 -1.91
N PHE A 139 3.45 4.41 -0.77
CA PHE A 139 3.32 3.81 0.56
C PHE A 139 2.02 4.20 1.23
N PHE A 140 1.59 5.47 1.15
CA PHE A 140 0.27 5.79 1.70
C PHE A 140 -0.86 5.14 0.89
N SER A 141 -0.71 4.88 -0.42
CA SER A 141 -1.69 4.06 -1.15
C SER A 141 -1.75 2.62 -0.65
N LYS A 142 -0.67 2.06 -0.09
CA LYS A 142 -0.68 0.76 0.59
C LYS A 142 -1.45 0.85 1.91
N VAL A 143 -1.22 1.90 2.70
CA VAL A 143 -1.99 2.15 3.93
C VAL A 143 -3.49 2.25 3.61
N LEU A 144 -3.86 3.03 2.59
CA LEU A 144 -5.25 3.15 2.13
C LEU A 144 -5.81 1.81 1.65
N TYR A 145 -5.06 1.06 0.83
CA TYR A 145 -5.46 -0.26 0.34
C TYR A 145 -5.79 -1.20 1.51
N PHE A 146 -4.88 -1.33 2.47
CA PHE A 146 -5.07 -2.26 3.59
C PHE A 146 -6.17 -1.82 4.56
N ALA A 147 -6.33 -0.52 4.82
CA ALA A 147 -7.41 -0.01 5.67
C ALA A 147 -8.80 -0.08 5.01
N GLY A 148 -8.88 0.20 3.71
CA GLY A 148 -10.15 0.40 3.02
C GLY A 148 -10.65 -0.78 2.19
N HIS A 149 -9.88 -1.87 2.04
CA HIS A 149 -10.27 -2.99 1.17
C HIS A 149 -11.62 -3.62 1.56
N GLU A 150 -11.88 -3.75 2.87
CA GLU A 150 -13.10 -4.37 3.41
C GLU A 150 -14.19 -3.35 3.79
N GLN A 151 -13.85 -2.07 3.98
CA GLN A 151 -14.71 -1.11 4.73
C GLN A 151 -14.82 0.30 4.09
N CYS A 152 -14.32 0.51 2.86
CA CYS A 152 -14.37 1.82 2.21
C CYS A 152 -15.75 2.14 1.62
N VAL A 153 -16.24 3.36 1.86
CA VAL A 153 -17.39 3.94 1.16
C VAL A 153 -17.02 4.43 -0.23
N GLY A 154 -18.01 4.60 -1.11
CA GLY A 154 -17.85 5.16 -2.44
C GLY A 154 -17.68 4.14 -3.56
N ALA A 155 -17.49 4.66 -4.79
CA ALA A 155 -17.54 3.86 -6.01
C ALA A 155 -16.32 2.94 -6.23
N TRP A 156 -15.18 3.28 -5.63
CA TRP A 156 -13.92 2.58 -5.85
C TRP A 156 -13.23 2.24 -4.54
N ARG A 157 -12.84 0.97 -4.42
CA ARG A 157 -11.97 0.53 -3.34
C ARG A 157 -10.57 1.11 -3.57
N PRO A 158 -9.82 1.44 -2.52
CA PRO A 158 -8.43 1.86 -2.69
C PRO A 158 -7.62 0.71 -3.30
N LEU A 159 -6.66 1.04 -4.16
CA LEU A 159 -5.71 0.11 -4.78
C LEU A 159 -4.31 0.68 -4.66
N ILE A 160 -3.31 -0.20 -4.68
CA ILE A 160 -1.91 0.23 -4.59
C ILE A 160 -1.50 0.86 -5.93
N LEU A 161 -0.92 2.05 -5.88
CA LEU A 161 -0.27 2.69 -7.02
C LEU A 161 1.21 2.85 -6.71
N ASP A 162 2.05 2.04 -7.35
CA ASP A 162 3.50 2.13 -7.22
C ASP A 162 4.21 2.20 -8.58
N ARG A 163 5.54 2.24 -8.56
CA ARG A 163 6.35 2.39 -9.77
C ARG A 163 6.13 1.25 -10.78
N TYR A 164 5.85 0.03 -10.33
CA TYR A 164 5.68 -1.11 -11.22
C TYR A 164 4.28 -1.09 -11.83
N VAL A 165 3.26 -0.79 -11.04
CA VAL A 165 1.90 -0.55 -11.55
C VAL A 165 1.91 0.59 -12.58
N ALA A 166 2.57 1.71 -12.27
CA ALA A 166 2.69 2.83 -13.19
C ALA A 166 3.47 2.50 -14.48
N LEU A 167 4.54 1.69 -14.37
CA LEU A 167 5.31 1.23 -15.53
C LEU A 167 4.47 0.33 -16.44
N ALA A 168 3.66 -0.55 -15.86
CA ALA A 168 2.73 -1.39 -16.60
C ALA A 168 1.64 -0.57 -17.31
N LEU A 169 1.07 0.43 -16.63
CA LEU A 169 0.09 1.35 -17.24
C LEU A 169 0.71 2.13 -18.41
N ARG A 170 1.94 2.62 -18.25
CA ARG A 170 2.69 3.30 -19.32
C ARG A 170 2.92 2.39 -20.54
N ALA A 171 3.23 1.11 -20.32
CA ALA A 171 3.48 0.16 -21.39
C ALA A 171 2.20 -0.35 -22.07
N ALA A 172 1.05 -0.26 -21.40
CA ALA A 172 -0.24 -0.74 -21.91
C ALA A 172 -0.94 0.23 -22.88
N ASP A 173 -0.20 1.23 -23.38
CA ASP A 173 -0.61 2.27 -24.34
C ASP A 173 -1.99 2.87 -24.04
N THR A 174 -2.11 3.57 -22.91
CA THR A 174 -3.38 4.18 -22.49
C THR A 174 -3.58 5.59 -23.05
N GLY A 175 -2.86 6.02 -24.10
CA GLY A 175 -2.92 7.39 -24.62
C GLY A 175 -2.43 8.47 -23.64
N GLU A 176 -1.90 8.09 -22.48
CA GLU A 176 -1.57 9.00 -21.37
C GLU A 176 -0.16 8.76 -20.82
N LYS A 177 0.45 9.83 -20.30
CA LYS A 177 1.78 9.79 -19.68
C LYS A 177 1.67 9.42 -18.20
N TRP A 178 1.79 8.12 -17.89
CA TRP A 178 1.94 7.64 -16.52
C TRP A 178 3.37 7.88 -16.01
N HIS A 179 3.54 8.84 -15.10
CA HIS A 179 4.80 9.03 -14.38
C HIS A 179 5.08 7.83 -13.46
N THR A 180 6.35 7.52 -13.20
CA THR A 180 6.73 6.41 -12.29
C THR A 180 6.74 6.79 -10.81
N SER A 181 6.42 8.04 -10.49
CA SER A 181 6.36 8.59 -9.13
C SER A 181 5.59 9.91 -9.10
N GLY A 182 5.23 10.39 -7.91
CA GLY A 182 4.66 11.73 -7.73
C GLY A 182 3.22 11.88 -8.26
N TRP A 183 2.42 10.81 -8.18
CA TRP A 183 1.06 10.80 -8.71
C TRP A 183 0.16 11.76 -7.93
N THR A 184 -0.50 12.66 -8.66
CA THR A 184 -1.49 13.61 -8.11
C THR A 184 -2.81 12.91 -7.79
N THR A 185 -3.69 13.54 -7.01
CA THR A 185 -5.03 13.00 -6.73
C THR A 185 -5.84 12.71 -8.00
N PRO A 186 -5.89 13.57 -9.03
CA PRO A 186 -6.57 13.23 -10.29
C PRO A 186 -5.98 12.01 -11.00
N CYS A 187 -4.66 11.82 -10.94
CA CYS A 187 -3.99 10.64 -11.49
C CYS A 187 -4.41 9.37 -10.75
N TYR A 188 -4.49 9.42 -9.42
CA TYR A 188 -4.96 8.31 -8.60
C TYR A 188 -6.44 7.97 -8.84
N GLY A 189 -7.33 8.97 -8.89
CA GLY A 189 -8.74 8.75 -9.20
C GLY A 189 -8.96 8.11 -10.58
N ARG A 190 -8.20 8.56 -11.59
CA ARG A 190 -8.21 7.95 -12.94
C ARG A 190 -7.71 6.50 -12.91
N TYR A 191 -6.64 6.23 -12.16
CA TYR A 191 -6.12 4.88 -11.98
C TYR A 191 -7.19 3.95 -11.38
N LEU A 192 -7.86 4.37 -10.30
CA LEU A 192 -8.92 3.58 -9.67
C LEU A 192 -10.06 3.32 -10.65
N SER A 193 -10.55 4.36 -11.34
CA SER A 193 -11.61 4.24 -12.35
C SER A 193 -11.24 3.22 -13.43
N LEU A 194 -10.08 3.39 -14.06
CA LEU A 194 -9.60 2.54 -15.15
C LEU A 194 -9.46 1.06 -14.72
N VAL A 195 -8.93 0.81 -13.52
CA VAL A 195 -8.76 -0.55 -13.01
C VAL A 195 -10.09 -1.19 -12.64
N HIS A 196 -10.98 -0.46 -11.96
CA HIS A 196 -12.30 -0.98 -11.59
C HIS A 196 -13.17 -1.26 -12.83
N ASP A 197 -13.15 -0.37 -13.82
CA ASP A 197 -13.88 -0.56 -15.08
C ASP A 197 -13.34 -1.73 -15.89
N HIS A 198 -12.03 -1.94 -15.87
CA HIS A 198 -11.45 -3.14 -16.49
C HIS A 198 -11.84 -4.40 -15.75
N ALA A 199 -11.69 -4.42 -14.42
CA ALA A 199 -12.05 -5.55 -13.57
C ALA A 199 -13.50 -5.98 -13.77
N ARG A 200 -14.43 -5.01 -13.83
CA ARG A 200 -15.85 -5.25 -14.14
C ARG A 200 -16.04 -5.89 -15.51
N ARG A 201 -15.37 -5.40 -16.56
CA ARG A 201 -15.50 -5.94 -17.92
C ARG A 201 -14.97 -7.37 -18.07
N VAL A 202 -13.93 -7.73 -17.33
CA VAL A 202 -13.31 -9.07 -17.41
C VAL A 202 -13.78 -10.03 -16.31
N GLY A 203 -14.63 -9.58 -15.39
CA GLY A 203 -15.22 -10.42 -14.35
C GLY A 203 -14.29 -10.83 -13.21
N VAL A 204 -13.32 -9.99 -12.85
CA VAL A 204 -12.36 -10.23 -11.73
C VAL A 204 -12.41 -9.11 -10.69
N LEU A 205 -11.73 -9.28 -9.56
CA LEU A 205 -11.60 -8.22 -8.56
C LEU A 205 -10.58 -7.15 -8.99
N PRO A 206 -10.80 -5.87 -8.61
CA PRO A 206 -9.88 -4.78 -8.96
C PRO A 206 -8.43 -5.00 -8.47
N ASP A 207 -8.23 -5.68 -7.35
CA ASP A 207 -6.89 -5.98 -6.82
C ASP A 207 -6.19 -7.15 -7.54
N GLN A 208 -6.94 -8.04 -8.20
CA GLN A 208 -6.36 -9.00 -9.14
C GLN A 208 -5.78 -8.28 -10.38
N VAL A 209 -6.46 -7.25 -10.87
CA VAL A 209 -5.93 -6.41 -11.96
C VAL A 209 -4.70 -5.61 -11.51
N GLU A 210 -4.74 -5.00 -10.31
CA GLU A 210 -3.56 -4.33 -9.72
C GLU A 210 -2.37 -5.29 -9.57
N ALA A 211 -2.59 -6.49 -9.06
CA ALA A 211 -1.54 -7.49 -8.89
C ALA A 211 -0.94 -7.93 -10.23
N ALA A 212 -1.77 -8.09 -11.26
CA ALA A 212 -1.32 -8.40 -12.61
C ALA A 212 -0.50 -7.25 -13.22
N LEU A 213 -0.92 -6.00 -13.03
CA LEU A 213 -0.16 -4.80 -13.42
C LEU A 213 1.19 -4.76 -12.69
N PHE A 214 1.21 -4.98 -11.39
CA PHE A 214 2.43 -5.04 -10.60
C PHE A 214 3.40 -6.12 -11.13
N ALA A 215 2.90 -7.34 -11.39
CA ALA A 215 3.70 -8.44 -11.91
C ALA A 215 4.25 -8.15 -13.32
N TYR A 216 3.45 -7.54 -14.19
CA TYR A 216 3.90 -7.11 -15.51
C TYR A 216 4.96 -6.00 -15.43
N GLY A 217 4.70 -4.96 -14.65
CA GLY A 217 5.64 -3.86 -14.45
C GLY A 217 6.97 -4.30 -13.85
N ARG A 218 6.95 -5.32 -12.98
CA ARG A 218 8.17 -5.95 -12.46
C ARG A 218 9.00 -6.67 -13.52
N ARG A 219 8.38 -7.18 -14.60
CA ARG A 219 9.10 -7.82 -15.72
C ARG A 219 9.71 -6.79 -16.69
N LEU A 220 9.21 -5.56 -16.67
CA LEU A 220 9.71 -4.46 -17.50
C LEU A 220 10.88 -3.69 -16.87
N ALA A 221 11.19 -3.93 -15.59
CA ALA A 221 12.14 -3.16 -14.79
C ALA A 221 13.42 -3.95 -14.48
#